data_AF-A0A970W7V7-F1
#
_entry.id   AF-A0A970W7V7-F1
#
_cell.length_a   1.000
_cell.length_b   1.000
_cell.length_c   1.000
_cell.angle_alpha   90.00
_cell.angle_beta   90.00
_cell.angle_gamma   90.00
#
_symmetry.space_group_name_H-M   'P 1'
#
loop_
_entity.id
_entity.type
_entity.pdbx_description
1 polymer ?
#
loop_
_entity_poly.entity_id
_entity_poly.type
_entity_poly.pdbx_seq_one_letter_code
_entity_poly.pdbx_strand_id
1 'polypeptide(L)'
;MDLYKEILTKILKEQKIEVVFLNLKISAKEIVEMECYRALQKIKSLMEDEGLEDKDYFIKIEKIVWVVEQLGSDSGSRHDFG
;
A
#
# COMPACT_ATOMS: atom_id res chain seq x y z
N MET A 1 3.50 27.25 15.40
CA MET A 1 4.72 26.69 14.77
C MET A 1 5.78 27.77 14.81
N ASP A 2 7.05 27.43 14.55
CA ASP A 2 8.11 28.45 14.40
C ASP A 2 7.87 29.25 13.11
N LEU A 3 7.90 30.59 13.16
CA LEU A 3 7.64 31.50 12.04
C LEU A 3 8.49 31.14 10.81
N TYR A 4 9.72 30.67 11.03
CA TYR A 4 10.60 30.17 9.98
C TYR A 4 9.96 29.04 9.15
N LYS A 5 9.30 28.07 9.82
CA LYS A 5 8.65 26.93 9.15
C LYS A 5 7.42 27.36 8.37
N GLU A 6 6.69 28.36 8.86
CA GLU A 6 5.49 28.89 8.21
C GLU A 6 5.85 29.61 6.90
N ILE A 7 6.91 30.43 6.93
CA ILE A 7 7.45 31.10 5.73
C ILE A 7 7.94 30.06 4.71
N LEU A 8 8.71 29.06 5.14
CA LEU A 8 9.21 28.00 4.27
C LEU A 8 8.06 27.24 3.59
N THR A 9 7.05 26.86 4.36
CA THR A 9 5.90 26.09 3.86
C THR A 9 5.12 26.86 2.82
N LYS A 10 4.93 28.17 3.03
CA LYS A 10 4.24 29.03 2.06
C LYS A 10 4.99 29.06 0.72
N ILE A 11 6.30 29.32 0.76
CA ILE A 11 7.12 29.43 -0.45
C ILE A 11 7.18 28.10 -1.21
N LEU A 12 7.38 26.98 -0.49
CA LEU A 12 7.51 25.65 -1.10
C LEU A 12 6.21 25.14 -1.74
N LYS A 13 5.04 25.48 -1.17
CA LYS A 13 3.74 25.10 -1.76
C LYS A 13 3.49 25.70 -3.14
N GLU A 14 4.11 26.84 -3.44
CA GLU A 14 3.95 27.54 -4.71
C GLU A 14 4.98 27.09 -5.77
N GLN A 15 5.96 26.25 -5.40
CA GLN A 15 6.98 25.76 -6.33
C GLN A 15 6.51 24.52 -7.09
N LYS A 16 6.82 24.48 -8.39
CA LYS A 16 6.74 23.24 -9.16
C LYS A 16 7.88 22.32 -8.73
N ILE A 17 7.54 21.13 -8.23
CA ILE A 17 8.51 20.09 -7.90
C ILE A 17 8.52 19.06 -9.02
N GLU A 18 9.69 18.83 -9.60
CA GLU A 18 9.93 17.73 -10.53
C GLU A 18 10.90 16.74 -9.88
N VAL A 19 10.49 15.47 -9.81
CA VAL A 19 11.33 14.39 -9.27
C VAL A 19 11.85 13.58 -10.45
N VAL A 20 13.17 13.56 -10.62
CA VAL A 20 13.84 12.79 -11.67
C VAL A 20 14.67 11.68 -11.02
N PHE A 21 14.38 10.43 -11.39
CA PHE A 21 15.13 9.29 -10.92
C PHE A 21 16.24 8.91 -11.91
N LEU A 22 17.38 9.60 -11.82
CA LEU A 22 18.49 9.47 -12.79
C LEU A 22 19.06 8.03 -12.92
N ASN A 23 18.93 7.22 -11.87
CA ASN A 23 19.48 5.86 -11.83
C ASN A 23 18.40 4.77 -11.70
N LEU A 24 17.12 5.11 -11.90
CA LEU A 24 16.06 4.11 -11.88
C LEU A 24 16.10 3.32 -13.18
N LYS A 25 16.71 2.13 -13.11
CA LYS A 25 16.88 1.22 -14.25
C LYS A 25 15.64 0.36 -14.52
N ILE A 26 14.70 0.34 -13.59
CA ILE A 26 13.48 -0.45 -13.63
C ILE A 26 12.32 0.46 -14.02
N SER A 27 11.50 0.02 -14.97
CA SER A 27 10.32 0.76 -15.42
C SER A 27 9.22 0.76 -14.36
N ALA A 28 8.32 1.75 -14.43
CA ALA A 28 7.12 1.78 -13.58
C ALA A 28 6.29 0.48 -13.72
N LYS A 29 6.24 -0.08 -14.93
CA LYS A 29 5.57 -1.35 -15.20
C LYS A 29 6.20 -2.50 -14.40
N GLU A 30 7.52 -2.63 -14.45
CA GLU A 30 8.25 -3.69 -13.73
C GLU A 30 8.12 -3.52 -12.21
N ILE A 31 8.09 -2.29 -11.69
CA ILE A 31 7.83 -2.02 -10.27
C ILE A 31 6.43 -2.53 -9.89
N VAL A 32 5.41 -2.16 -10.67
CA VAL A 32 4.02 -2.59 -10.41
C VAL A 32 3.89 -4.11 -10.50
N GLU A 33 4.44 -4.75 -11.52
CA GLU A 33 4.40 -6.20 -11.69
C GLU A 33 5.08 -6.93 -10.52
N MET A 34 6.24 -6.44 -10.07
CA MET A 34 6.96 -7.01 -8.93
C MET A 34 6.16 -6.91 -7.63
N GLU A 35 5.59 -5.74 -7.32
CA GLU A 35 4.80 -5.55 -6.10
C GLU A 35 3.48 -6.34 -6.15
N CYS A 36 2.80 -6.40 -7.29
CA CYS A 36 1.64 -7.26 -7.50
C CYS A 36 1.98 -8.73 -7.28
N TYR A 37 3.11 -9.21 -7.83
CA TYR A 37 3.54 -10.59 -7.65
C TYR A 37 3.83 -10.91 -6.18
N ARG A 38 4.51 -10.02 -5.46
CA ARG A 38 4.78 -10.18 -4.03
C ARG A 38 3.50 -10.21 -3.20
N ALA A 39 2.51 -9.38 -3.54
CA ALA A 39 1.20 -9.41 -2.90
C ALA A 39 0.47 -10.73 -3.14
N LEU A 40 0.48 -11.24 -4.39
CA LEU A 40 -0.10 -12.54 -4.72
C LEU A 40 0.57 -13.68 -3.95
N GLN A 41 1.90 -13.65 -3.79
CA GLN A 41 2.63 -14.63 -2.98
C GLN A 41 2.20 -14.58 -1.51
N LYS A 42 2.04 -13.39 -0.93
CA LYS A 42 1.52 -13.23 0.44
C LYS A 42 0.11 -13.78 0.57
N ILE A 43 -0.78 -13.46 -0.35
CA ILE A 43 -2.16 -13.96 -0.37
C ILE A 43 -2.17 -15.48 -0.46
N LYS A 44 -1.35 -16.06 -1.35
CA LYS A 44 -1.21 -17.51 -1.47
C LYS A 44 -0.76 -18.14 -0.16
N SER A 45 0.24 -17.56 0.52
CA SER A 45 0.69 -18.07 1.82
C SER A 45 -0.38 -17.99 2.91
N LEU A 46 -1.25 -16.97 2.88
CA LEU A 46 -2.39 -16.86 3.81
C LEU A 46 -3.48 -17.90 3.53
N MET A 47 -3.64 -18.29 2.26
CA MET A 47 -4.59 -19.34 1.87
C MET A 47 -4.10 -20.73 2.27
N GLU A 48 -2.80 -21.01 2.07
CA GLU A 48 -2.14 -22.29 2.38
C GLU A 48 -1.93 -22.52 3.89
N ASP A 49 -2.12 -21.50 4.73
CA ASP A 49 -2.05 -21.62 6.18
C ASP A 49 -3.23 -22.46 6.72
N GLU A 50 -3.00 -23.76 6.93
CA GLU A 50 -3.96 -24.72 7.49
C GLU A 50 -4.17 -24.57 9.02
N GLY A 51 -3.45 -23.67 9.68
CA GLY A 51 -3.52 -23.48 11.14
C GLY A 51 -4.73 -22.71 11.66
N LEU A 52 -5.63 -22.26 10.77
CA LEU A 52 -6.84 -21.51 11.10
C LEU A 52 -8.06 -22.43 10.92
N GLU A 53 -8.82 -22.66 11.99
CA GLU A 53 -10.05 -23.44 11.95
C GLU A 53 -11.11 -22.75 11.05
N ASP A 54 -12.10 -23.50 10.55
CA ASP A 54 -13.13 -22.99 9.63
C ASP A 54 -13.88 -21.73 10.12
N LYS A 55 -13.86 -21.46 11.43
CA LYS A 55 -14.44 -20.26 12.05
C LYS A 55 -13.63 -18.98 11.84
N ASP A 56 -12.38 -19.09 11.39
CA ASP A 56 -11.44 -17.99 11.16
C ASP A 56 -11.28 -17.62 9.66
N TYR A 57 -12.11 -18.17 8.77
CA TYR A 57 -12.08 -17.81 7.34
C TYR A 57 -12.28 -16.32 7.10
N PHE A 58 -13.07 -15.65 7.95
CA PHE A 58 -13.22 -14.20 7.90
C PHE A 58 -11.89 -13.47 8.14
N ILE A 59 -11.09 -13.94 9.11
CA ILE A 59 -9.77 -13.39 9.41
C ILE A 59 -8.82 -13.55 8.22
N LYS A 60 -8.91 -14.66 7.47
CA LYS A 60 -8.14 -14.82 6.22
C LYS A 60 -8.52 -13.78 5.17
N ILE A 61 -9.82 -13.51 4.99
CA ILE A 61 -10.30 -12.50 4.05
C ILE A 61 -9.84 -11.11 4.47
N GLU A 62 -9.92 -10.75 5.76
CA GLU A 62 -9.41 -9.47 6.26
C GLU A 62 -7.91 -9.30 6.01
N LYS A 63 -7.11 -10.36 6.23
CA LYS A 63 -5.67 -10.33 5.95
C LYS A 63 -5.39 -10.14 4.46
N ILE A 64 -6.19 -10.72 3.57
CA ILE A 64 -6.07 -10.53 2.12
C ILE A 64 -6.38 -9.08 1.74
N VAL A 65 -7.48 -8.52 2.26
CA VAL A 65 -7.85 -7.11 2.04
C VAL A 65 -6.72 -6.19 2.51
N TRP A 66 -6.18 -6.45 3.71
CA TRP A 66 -5.05 -5.69 4.23
C TRP A 66 -3.81 -5.75 3.31
N VAL A 67 -3.46 -6.91 2.75
CA VAL A 67 -2.35 -7.03 1.79
C VAL A 67 -2.57 -6.14 0.56
N VAL A 68 -3.81 -5.99 0.10
CA VAL A 68 -4.17 -5.13 -1.04
C VAL A 68 -4.14 -3.65 -0.65
N GLU A 69 -4.60 -3.29 0.56
CA GLU A 69 -4.51 -1.92 1.10
C GLU A 69 -3.05 -1.44 1.21
N GLN A 70 -2.12 -2.32 1.59
CA GLN A 70 -0.69 -2.00 1.66
C GLN A 70 -0.05 -1.68 0.29
N LEU A 71 -0.67 -2.07 -0.82
CA LEU A 71 -0.24 -1.66 -2.16
C LEU A 71 -0.68 -0.22 -2.52
N GLY A 72 -1.44 0.44 -1.65
CA GLY A 72 -2.04 1.75 -1.90
C GLY A 72 -3.42 1.70 -2.55
N SER A 73 -4.05 0.51 -2.61
CA SER A 73 -5.44 0.38 -3.05
C SER A 73 -6.39 0.76 -1.92
N ASP A 74 -7.27 1.72 -2.16
CA ASP A 74 -8.40 1.94 -1.26
C ASP A 74 -9.45 0.86 -1.52
N SER A 75 -9.61 -0.05 -0.56
CA SER A 75 -10.56 -1.18 -0.67
C SER A 75 -12.01 -0.77 -0.35
N GLY A 76 -12.25 0.53 -0.13
CA GLY A 76 -13.54 1.08 0.25
C GLY A 76 -13.77 1.09 1.76
N SER A 77 -14.97 1.51 2.19
CA SER A 77 -15.33 1.48 3.61
C SER A 77 -15.48 0.04 4.09
N ARG A 78 -14.76 -0.31 5.17
CA ARG A 78 -14.95 -1.59 5.88
C ARG A 78 -16.43 -1.71 6.26
N HIS A 79 -17.10 -2.72 5.71
CA HIS A 79 -18.41 -3.11 6.23
C HIS A 79 -18.16 -3.90 7.51
N ASP A 80 -18.26 -3.23 8.66
CA ASP A 80 -18.34 -3.92 9.96
C ASP A 80 -19.60 -4.79 9.94
N PHE A 81 -19.40 -6.10 9.77
CA PHE A 81 -20.44 -7.09 10.04
C PHE A 81 -20.47 -7.26 11.56
N GLY A 82 -21.29 -6.45 12.22
CA GLY A 82 -21.49 -6.46 13.68
C GLY A 82 -22.00 -7.78 14.23
#